data_AF-A0AA90NTV8-F1
#
_entry.id   AF-A0AA90NTV8-F1
#
_cell.length_a   1.000
_cell.length_b   1.000
_cell.length_c   1.000
_cell.angle_alpha   90.00
_cell.angle_beta   90.00
_cell.angle_gamma   90.00
#
_symmetry.space_group_name_H-M   'P 1'
#
loop_
_entity.id
_entity.type
_entity.pdbx_description
1 polymer ?
#
loop_
_entity_poly.entity_id
_entity_poly.type
_entity_poly.pdbx_seq_one_letter_code
_entity_poly.pdbx_strand_id
1 'polypeptide(L)'
;MTASIDNIFEEFLTAITFNVAEFYQLWEQTSQDDITRIVQLHSHKDCKGSTLLHTACRRQQIDIIKLFLASGADINKAEIGSYRNTPLIISVESMNIKIIKERRRY
;
A
#
# COMPACT_ATOMS: atom_id res chain seq x y z
N MET A 1 5.35 -25.02 3.57
CA MET A 1 4.02 -24.36 3.69
C MET A 1 4.16 -23.01 3.02
N THR A 2 3.71 -22.89 1.77
CA THR A 2 3.70 -21.61 1.05
C THR A 2 2.70 -20.71 1.76
N ALA A 3 3.16 -19.63 2.40
CA ALA A 3 2.26 -18.61 2.90
C ALA A 3 1.35 -18.18 1.74
N SER A 4 0.03 -18.20 1.94
CA SER A 4 -0.89 -17.69 0.92
C SER A 4 -0.59 -16.22 0.69
N ILE A 5 -0.69 -15.75 -0.55
CA ILE A 5 -0.41 -14.36 -0.90
C ILE A 5 -1.28 -13.37 -0.10
N ASP A 6 -2.49 -13.78 0.27
CA ASP A 6 -3.39 -13.03 1.15
C ASP A 6 -2.85 -12.90 2.58
N ASN A 7 -2.13 -13.92 3.06
CA ASN A 7 -1.51 -13.88 4.39
C ASN A 7 -0.34 -12.89 4.41
N ILE A 8 0.49 -12.91 3.37
CA ILE A 8 1.59 -11.95 3.21
C ILE A 8 1.03 -10.53 3.12
N PHE A 9 -0.05 -10.30 2.35
CA PHE A 9 -0.70 -8.99 2.28
C PHE A 9 -1.14 -8.45 3.65
N GLU A 10 -1.72 -9.31 4.49
CA GLU A 10 -2.17 -8.92 5.84
C GLU A 10 -1.00 -8.69 6.81
N GLU A 11 0.08 -9.47 6.71
CA GLU A 11 1.33 -9.22 7.44
C GLU A 11 1.93 -7.86 7.07
N PHE A 12 1.95 -7.55 5.78
CA PHE A 12 2.38 -6.26 5.25
C PHE A 12 1.54 -5.10 5.77
N LEU A 13 0.20 -5.23 5.75
CA LEU A 13 -0.70 -4.22 6.32
C LEU A 13 -0.43 -3.99 7.81
N THR A 14 -0.23 -5.07 8.56
CA THR A 14 0.05 -5.02 10.00
C THR A 14 1.40 -4.34 10.25
N ALA A 15 2.43 -4.71 9.50
CA ALA A 15 3.77 -4.12 9.63
C ALA A 15 3.76 -2.61 9.32
N ILE A 16 3.10 -2.17 8.25
CA ILE A 16 2.94 -0.73 7.94
C ILE A 16 2.23 0.00 9.11
N THR A 17 1.32 -0.67 9.80
CA THR A 17 0.48 -0.10 10.87
C THR A 17 1.14 -0.14 12.26
N PHE A 18 2.02 -1.08 12.54
CA PHE A 18 2.57 -1.24 13.89
C PHE A 18 4.10 -1.27 13.92
N ASN A 19 4.76 -1.71 12.85
CA ASN A 19 6.20 -1.95 12.82
C ASN A 19 6.82 -1.81 11.41
N VAL A 20 7.30 -0.61 11.10
CA VAL A 20 7.91 -0.31 9.80
C VAL A 20 9.23 -1.08 9.57
N ALA A 21 9.96 -1.43 10.64
CA ALA A 21 11.19 -2.21 10.48
C ALA A 21 10.90 -3.64 10.01
N GLU A 22 9.86 -4.26 10.56
CA GLU A 22 9.37 -5.58 10.13
C GLU A 22 8.87 -5.56 8.68
N PHE A 23 8.25 -4.46 8.23
CA PHE A 23 7.88 -4.29 6.83
C PHE A 23 9.10 -4.42 5.90
N TYR A 24 10.22 -3.75 6.20
CA TYR A 24 11.41 -3.83 5.36
C TYR A 24 12.02 -5.24 5.35
N GLN A 25 12.02 -5.92 6.49
CA GLN A 25 12.50 -7.30 6.57
C GLN A 25 11.65 -8.24 5.70
N LEU A 26 10.33 -8.10 5.75
CA LEU A 26 9.42 -8.88 4.90
C LEU A 26 9.57 -8.53 3.43
N TRP A 27 9.74 -7.24 3.11
CA TRP A 27 9.97 -6.76 1.74
C TRP A 27 11.22 -7.37 1.10
N GLU A 28 12.32 -7.46 1.85
CA GLU A 28 13.56 -8.06 1.37
C GLU A 28 13.45 -9.59 1.16
N GLN A 29 12.59 -10.26 1.92
CA GLN A 29 12.38 -11.71 1.83
C GLN A 29 11.36 -12.11 0.76
N THR A 30 10.55 -11.16 0.26
CA THR A 30 9.46 -11.44 -0.67
C THR A 30 9.92 -11.33 -2.12
N SER A 31 9.50 -12.27 -2.96
CA SER A 31 9.84 -12.24 -4.40
C SER A 31 9.17 -11.06 -5.11
N GLN A 32 9.83 -10.50 -6.13
CA GLN A 32 9.30 -9.35 -6.88
C GLN A 32 7.93 -9.64 -7.53
N ASP A 33 7.70 -10.88 -7.98
CA ASP A 33 6.40 -11.29 -8.55
C ASP A 33 5.28 -11.23 -7.51
N ASP A 34 5.56 -11.72 -6.29
CA ASP A 34 4.63 -11.65 -5.17
C ASP A 34 4.37 -10.20 -4.76
N ILE A 35 5.43 -9.37 -4.66
CA ILE A 35 5.30 -7.94 -4.38
C ILE A 35 4.36 -7.27 -5.38
N THR A 36 4.57 -7.50 -6.68
CA THR A 36 3.77 -6.89 -7.75
C THR A 36 2.30 -7.28 -7.66
N ARG A 37 2.02 -8.49 -7.18
CA ARG A 37 0.66 -8.99 -6.99
C ARG A 37 0.04 -8.48 -5.68
N ILE A 38 0.79 -8.48 -4.58
CA ILE A 38 0.37 -8.03 -3.25
C ILE A 38 0.01 -6.54 -3.26
N VAL A 39 0.79 -5.67 -3.91
CA VAL A 39 0.50 -4.22 -3.95
C VAL A 39 -0.82 -3.89 -4.65
N GLN A 40 -1.36 -4.81 -5.45
CA GLN A 40 -2.66 -4.67 -6.10
C GLN A 40 -3.82 -5.21 -5.26
N LEU A 41 -3.57 -5.95 -4.20
CA LEU A 41 -4.60 -6.50 -3.35
C LEU A 41 -5.23 -5.43 -2.45
N HIS A 42 -6.42 -5.74 -1.95
CA HIS A 42 -7.14 -4.94 -0.98
C HIS A 42 -7.55 -5.82 0.19
N SER A 43 -7.63 -5.24 1.39
CA SER A 43 -8.07 -5.99 2.56
C SER A 43 -9.51 -6.42 2.39
N HIS A 44 -9.75 -7.71 2.55
CA HIS A 44 -11.10 -8.27 2.61
C HIS A 44 -11.65 -8.28 4.04
N LYS A 45 -10.81 -7.98 5.04
CA LYS A 45 -11.19 -7.91 6.45
C LYS A 45 -11.68 -6.53 6.84
N ASP A 46 -11.07 -5.48 6.27
CA ASP A 46 -11.55 -4.12 6.47
C ASP A 46 -12.83 -3.87 5.68
N CYS A 47 -13.83 -3.28 6.34
CA CYS A 47 -15.07 -2.82 5.70
C CYS A 47 -14.86 -1.75 4.62
N LYS A 48 -13.62 -1.27 4.47
CA LYS A 48 -13.22 -0.24 3.51
C LYS A 48 -12.57 -0.82 2.25
N GLY A 49 -12.06 -2.06 2.26
CA GLY A 49 -11.29 -2.54 1.12
C GLY A 49 -9.96 -1.80 0.93
N SER A 50 -9.28 -1.46 2.03
CA SER A 50 -8.03 -0.68 2.01
C SER A 50 -6.91 -1.45 1.29
N THR A 51 -6.17 -0.78 0.40
CA THR A 51 -4.90 -1.33 -0.17
C THR A 51 -3.70 -0.93 0.70
N LEU A 52 -2.54 -1.56 0.49
CA LEU A 52 -1.28 -1.16 1.16
C LEU A 52 -0.98 0.33 0.97
N LEU A 53 -1.28 0.88 -0.20
CA LEU A 53 -1.06 2.29 -0.52
C LEU A 53 -1.97 3.21 0.29
N HIS A 54 -3.23 2.83 0.55
CA HIS A 54 -4.13 3.60 1.41
C HIS A 54 -3.56 3.71 2.83
N THR A 55 -3.11 2.59 3.39
CA THR A 55 -2.53 2.57 4.74
C THR A 55 -1.26 3.40 4.78
N ALA A 56 -0.34 3.23 3.82
CA ALA A 56 0.89 4.02 3.76
C ALA A 56 0.61 5.54 3.63
N CYS A 57 -0.38 5.94 2.83
CA CYS A 57 -0.83 7.34 2.71
C CYS A 57 -1.44 7.89 4.01
N ARG A 58 -2.28 7.11 4.70
CA ARG A 58 -2.86 7.48 6.01
C ARG A 58 -1.77 7.70 7.06
N ARG A 59 -0.69 6.92 6.99
CA ARG A 59 0.44 6.98 7.93
C ARG A 59 1.57 7.89 7.47
N GLN A 60 1.43 8.55 6.32
CA GLN A 60 2.41 9.48 5.74
C GLN A 60 3.81 8.86 5.56
N GLN A 61 3.87 7.56 5.25
CA GLN A 61 5.13 6.82 5.09
C GLN A 61 5.65 6.94 3.65
N ILE A 62 6.26 8.09 3.33
CA ILE A 62 6.68 8.45 1.96
C ILE A 62 7.57 7.39 1.31
N ASP A 63 8.53 6.83 2.03
CA ASP A 63 9.48 5.85 1.49
C ASP A 63 8.76 4.55 1.07
N ILE A 64 7.82 4.11 1.89
CA ILE A 64 6.98 2.94 1.60
C ILE A 64 6.04 3.22 0.42
N ILE A 65 5.46 4.41 0.35
CA ILE A 65 4.64 4.84 -0.80
C ILE A 65 5.46 4.77 -2.09
N LYS A 66 6.71 5.25 -2.07
CA LYS A 66 7.61 5.18 -3.23
C LYS A 66 7.91 3.74 -3.64
N LEU A 67 8.18 2.85 -2.69
CA LEU A 67 8.42 1.43 -2.96
C LEU A 67 7.21 0.75 -3.64
N PHE A 68 6.00 1.01 -3.15
CA PHE A 68 4.79 0.46 -3.76
C PHE A 68 4.54 1.01 -5.15
N LEU A 69 4.74 2.32 -5.36
CA LEU A 69 4.60 2.94 -6.68
C LEU A 69 5.64 2.40 -7.67
N ALA A 70 6.89 2.24 -7.24
CA ALA A 70 7.96 1.64 -8.05
C ALA A 70 7.62 0.17 -8.42
N SER A 71 6.90 -0.52 -7.55
CA SER A 71 6.42 -1.89 -7.78
C SER A 71 5.12 -1.96 -8.60
N GLY A 72 4.66 -0.83 -9.15
CA GLY A 72 3.52 -0.77 -10.05
C GLY A 72 2.15 -0.67 -9.36
N ALA A 73 2.09 -0.34 -8.06
CA ALA A 73 0.83 -0.18 -7.34
C ALA A 73 -0.12 0.81 -8.05
N ASP A 74 -1.39 0.43 -8.19
CA ASP A 74 -2.39 1.29 -8.80
C ASP A 74 -2.86 2.37 -7.82
N ILE A 75 -2.38 3.60 -8.04
CA ILE A 75 -2.74 4.79 -7.27
C ILE A 75 -4.21 5.21 -7.43
N ASN A 76 -4.89 4.73 -8.47
CA ASN A 76 -6.29 5.05 -8.74
C ASN A 76 -7.25 4.01 -8.16
N LYS A 77 -6.73 2.92 -7.61
CA LYS A 77 -7.57 1.85 -7.06
C LYS A 77 -8.29 2.36 -5.82
N ALA A 78 -9.58 2.64 -5.94
CA ALA A 78 -10.41 3.15 -4.85
C ALA A 78 -10.69 2.06 -3.81
N GLU A 79 -10.83 2.48 -2.55
CA GLU A 79 -11.47 1.68 -1.50
C GLU A 79 -12.85 1.19 -1.97
N ILE A 80 -13.19 -0.05 -1.62
CA ILE A 80 -14.44 -0.70 -2.02
C ILE A 80 -15.61 -0.28 -1.08
N GLY A 81 -15.29 0.29 0.09
CA GLY A 81 -16.26 0.71 1.11
C GLY A 81 -17.06 1.98 0.78
N SER A 82 -17.92 2.39 1.72
CA SER A 82 -18.85 3.52 1.58
C SER A 82 -18.17 4.86 1.30
N TYR A 83 -16.91 4.99 1.71
CA TYR A 83 -16.03 6.07 1.30
C TYR A 83 -15.13 5.49 0.22
N ARG A 84 -15.50 5.66 -1.06
CA ARG A 84 -14.67 5.30 -2.22
C ARG A 84 -13.47 6.24 -2.35
N ASN A 85 -12.72 6.35 -1.27
CA ASN A 85 -11.54 7.19 -1.23
C ASN A 85 -10.46 6.47 -2.02
N THR A 86 -9.79 7.22 -2.89
CA THR A 86 -8.58 6.73 -3.55
C THR A 86 -7.38 7.00 -2.65
N PRO A 87 -6.27 6.27 -2.83
CA PRO A 87 -5.01 6.60 -2.16
C PRO A 87 -4.62 8.05 -2.42
N LEU A 88 -4.99 8.57 -3.60
CA LEU A 88 -4.85 9.96 -3.99
C LEU A 88 -5.61 10.93 -3.07
N ILE A 89 -6.91 10.69 -2.83
CA ILE A 89 -7.73 11.55 -1.95
C ILE A 89 -7.14 11.53 -0.53
N ILE A 90 -6.79 10.35 -0.02
CA ILE A 90 -6.17 10.22 1.30
C ILE A 90 -4.86 11.00 1.39
N SER A 91 -4.01 10.93 0.35
CA SER A 91 -2.73 11.64 0.32
C SER A 91 -2.84 13.16 0.24
N VAL A 92 -3.96 13.68 -0.29
CA VAL A 92 -4.25 15.12 -0.30
C VAL A 92 -4.76 15.57 1.06
N GLU A 93 -5.61 14.77 1.71
CA GLU A 93 -6.11 15.05 3.06
C GLU A 93 -5.01 14.88 4.14
N SER A 94 -4.10 13.92 4.00
CA SER A 94 -3.04 13.60 4.97
C SER A 94 -1.81 14.50 4.91
N MET A 95 -1.96 15.72 4.38
CA MET A 95 -0.93 16.76 4.18
C MET A 95 0.06 16.50 3.02
N ASN A 96 -0.17 17.24 1.94
CA ASN A 96 0.86 17.86 1.10
C ASN A 96 1.84 16.90 0.41
N ILE A 97 1.32 15.77 -0.07
CA ILE A 97 2.15 14.72 -0.65
C ILE A 97 2.55 15.08 -2.09
N LYS A 98 3.78 15.58 -2.22
CA LYS A 98 4.54 15.85 -3.46
C LYS A 98 4.66 14.64 -4.41
N ILE A 99 4.29 13.44 -3.95
CA ILE A 99 4.37 12.15 -4.68
C ILE A 99 3.48 12.16 -5.93
N ILE A 100 2.33 12.84 -5.91
CA ILE A 100 1.43 12.96 -7.07
C ILE A 100 2.09 13.77 -8.21
N LYS A 101 2.92 14.77 -7.86
CA LYS A 101 3.69 15.53 -8.85
C LYS A 101 4.81 14.69 -9.47
N GLU A 102 5.35 13.72 -8.74
CA GLU A 102 6.47 12.89 -9.18
C GLU A 102 6.07 11.95 -10.33
N ARG A 103 4.82 11.48 -10.36
CA ARG A 103 4.29 10.63 -11.44
C ARG A 103 3.83 11.40 -12.69
N ARG A 104 3.66 12.72 -12.63
CA ARG A 104 3.35 13.56 -13.82
C ARG A 104 4.57 13.85 -14.70
N ARG A 105 5.74 13.27 -14.41
CA ARG A 105 7.01 13.55 -15.12
C ARG A 105 7.58 12.40 -15.96
N TYR A 106 6.89 11.27 -16.09
CA TYR A 106 7.30 10.20 -17.01
C TYR A 106 6.10 9.70 -17.80
#